data_AF-A0A9Q6LMR4-F1
#
_entry.id   AF-A0A9Q6LMR4-F1
#
_cell.length_a   1.000
_cell.length_b   1.000
_cell.length_c   1.000
_cell.angle_alpha   90.00
_cell.angle_beta   90.00
_cell.angle_gamma   90.00
#
_symmetry.space_group_name_H-M   'P 1'
#
loop_
_entity.id
_entity.type
_entity.pdbx_description
1 polymer ?
#
loop_
_entity_poly.entity_id
_entity_poly.type
_entity_poly.pdbx_seq_one_letter_code
_entity_poly.pdbx_strand_id
1 'polypeptide(L)'
;MSVRKVSYYYTDDWGSYQRILPEDSHFIGKKNTQAIERKHLTLRTRIKRLARKTICFSKSEKMHDVVIGLFINKFEFGKAI
;
A
#
# COMPACT_ATOMS: atom_id res chain seq x y z
N MET A 1 15.76 -1.11 19.97
CA MET A 1 14.90 -0.79 18.80
C MET A 1 13.50 -0.50 19.35
N SER A 2 13.08 0.77 19.41
CA SER A 2 11.79 1.14 20.03
C SER A 2 10.65 0.87 19.04
N VAL A 3 9.87 -0.18 19.29
CA VAL A 3 8.66 -0.47 18.49
C VAL A 3 7.60 0.56 18.86
N ARG A 4 7.13 1.34 17.87
CA ARG A 4 6.03 2.29 18.08
C ARG A 4 4.75 1.50 18.37
N LYS A 5 4.10 1.79 19.50
CA LYS A 5 2.81 1.20 19.85
C LYS A 5 1.73 1.82 18.97
N VAL A 6 1.02 1.01 18.20
CA VAL A 6 -0.09 1.45 17.37
C VAL A 6 -1.31 1.67 18.28
N SER A 7 -1.92 2.85 18.19
CA SER A 7 -3.06 3.22 19.04
C SER A 7 -4.42 2.91 18.41
N TYR A 8 -4.51 2.99 17.08
CA TYR A 8 -5.77 2.86 16.35
C TYR A 8 -5.57 2.10 15.04
N TYR A 9 -6.57 1.30 14.67
CA TYR A 9 -6.63 0.56 13.43
C TYR A 9 -7.85 0.99 12.62
N TYR A 10 -7.61 1.43 11.39
CA TYR A 10 -8.67 1.76 10.43
C TYR A 10 -8.66 0.73 9.33
N THR A 11 -9.75 -0.02 9.17
CA THR A 11 -9.84 -1.06 8.14
C THR A 11 -11.16 -0.99 7.39
N ASP A 12 -11.22 -1.75 6.29
CA ASP A 12 -12.49 -2.13 5.71
C ASP A 12 -13.20 -3.17 6.59
N ASP A 13 -14.43 -3.53 6.22
CA ASP A 13 -15.29 -4.46 6.95
C ASP A 13 -14.93 -5.93 6.65
N TRP A 14 -13.64 -6.26 6.53
CA TRP A 14 -13.21 -7.63 6.33
C TRP A 14 -13.13 -8.37 7.67
N GLY A 15 -13.90 -9.45 7.80
CA GLY A 15 -14.04 -10.22 9.04
C GLY A 15 -12.75 -10.86 9.58
N SER A 16 -11.64 -10.85 8.85
CA SER A 16 -10.34 -11.26 9.40
C SER A 16 -9.80 -10.22 10.40
N TYR A 17 -10.05 -8.93 10.17
CA TYR A 17 -9.58 -7.85 11.04
C TYR A 17 -10.27 -7.88 12.39
N GLN A 18 -11.58 -8.13 12.40
CA GLN A 18 -12.37 -8.25 13.64
C GLN A 18 -11.88 -9.39 14.55
N ARG A 19 -11.27 -10.44 13.99
CA ARG A 19 -10.76 -11.59 14.77
C ARG A 19 -9.39 -11.33 15.40
N ILE A 20 -8.63 -10.37 14.86
CA ILE A 20 -7.22 -10.16 15.20
C ILE A 20 -7.02 -8.84 15.96
N LEU A 21 -7.79 -7.81 15.61
CA LEU A 21 -7.63 -6.46 16.14
C LEU A 21 -8.43 -6.27 17.43
N PRO A 22 -7.89 -5.53 18.43
CA PRO A 22 -8.66 -5.20 19.62
C PRO A 22 -9.82 -4.27 19.27
N GLU A 23 -11.04 -4.67 19.64
CA GLU A 23 -12.29 -3.98 19.32
C GLU A 23 -12.27 -2.50 19.75
N ASP A 24 -11.76 -2.20 20.95
CA ASP A 24 -11.64 -0.83 21.48
C ASP A 24 -10.78 0.11 20.62
N SER A 25 -9.91 -0.45 19.79
CA SER A 25 -8.97 0.30 18.94
C SER A 25 -9.25 0.15 17.45
N HIS A 26 -10.31 -0.59 17.08
CA HIS A 26 -10.62 -0.96 15.72
C HIS A 26 -11.82 -0.19 15.18
N PHE A 27 -11.58 0.65 14.17
CA PHE A 27 -12.59 1.47 13.53
C PHE A 27 -12.80 1.02 12.09
N ILE A 28 -14.01 0.53 11.81
CA ILE A 28 -14.41 0.10 10.47
C ILE A 28 -15.03 1.29 9.74
N GLY A 29 -14.55 1.57 8.53
CA GLY A 29 -15.22 2.54 7.67
C GLY A 29 -14.33 3.20 6.63
N LYS A 30 -14.99 3.74 5.60
CA LYS A 30 -14.31 4.30 4.42
C LYS A 30 -13.57 5.60 4.68
N LYS A 31 -14.01 6.41 5.66
CA LYS A 31 -13.52 7.77 5.88
C LYS A 31 -12.01 7.83 6.08
N ASN A 32 -11.47 6.87 6.83
CA ASN A 32 -10.04 6.83 7.19
C ASN A 32 -9.22 5.91 6.28
N THR A 33 -9.85 5.12 5.40
CA THR A 33 -9.16 4.27 4.41
C THR A 33 -8.94 4.97 3.06
N GLN A 34 -9.59 6.11 2.81
CA GLN A 34 -9.47 6.83 1.52
C GLN A 34 -8.02 7.15 1.12
N ALA A 35 -7.17 7.48 2.10
CA ALA A 35 -5.78 7.82 1.83
C ALA A 35 -4.99 6.63 1.28
N ILE A 36 -5.11 5.45 1.91
CA ILE A 36 -4.41 4.24 1.47
C ILE A 36 -4.99 3.71 0.15
N GLU A 37 -6.32 3.78 -0.03
CA GLU A 37 -6.99 3.45 -1.28
C GLU A 37 -6.48 4.32 -2.45
N ARG A 38 -6.36 5.63 -2.24
CA ARG A 38 -5.83 6.56 -3.25
C ARG A 38 -4.36 6.31 -3.56
N LYS A 39 -3.54 5.94 -2.57
CA LYS A 39 -2.14 5.53 -2.80
C LYS A 39 -2.06 4.28 -3.68
N HIS A 40 -2.86 3.25 -3.38
CA HIS A 40 -2.91 2.04 -4.20
C HIS A 40 -3.41 2.30 -5.63
N LEU A 41 -4.41 3.17 -5.80
CA LEU A 41 -4.89 3.58 -7.12
C LEU A 41 -3.78 4.29 -7.92
N THR A 42 -3.05 5.19 -7.27
CA THR A 42 -1.93 5.93 -7.89
C THR A 42 -0.83 4.96 -8.33
N LEU A 43 -0.45 4.02 -7.46
CA LEU A 43 0.55 2.98 -7.76
C LEU A 43 0.14 2.16 -9.00
N ARG A 44 -1.08 1.63 -9.01
CA ARG A 44 -1.60 0.80 -10.13
C ARG A 44 -1.68 1.57 -11.44
N THR A 45 -2.07 2.85 -11.39
CA THR A 45 -2.20 3.69 -12.57
C THR A 45 -0.85 4.04 -13.17
N ARG A 46 0.14 4.35 -12.33
CA ARG A 46 1.47 4.78 -12.78
C ARG A 46 2.39 3.61 -13.13
N ILE A 47 2.26 2.48 -12.45
CA ILE A 47 3.05 1.28 -12.69
C ILE A 47 2.20 0.22 -13.40
N LYS A 48 1.81 0.48 -14.65
CA LYS A 48 0.95 -0.42 -15.45
C LYS A 48 1.53 -1.84 -15.58
N ARG A 49 2.85 -1.98 -15.52
CA ARG A 49 3.57 -3.26 -15.56
C ARG A 49 3.24 -4.22 -14.42
N LEU A 50 2.68 -3.75 -13.30
CA LEU A 50 2.25 -4.59 -12.19
C LEU A 50 0.81 -5.09 -12.37
N ALA A 51 -0.01 -4.38 -13.14
CA ALA A 51 -1.45 -4.65 -13.22
C ALA A 51 -1.83 -5.66 -14.31
N ARG A 52 -1.12 -5.69 -15.46
CA ARG A 52 -1.45 -6.56 -16.59
C ARG A 52 -0.19 -7.06 -17.29
N LYS A 53 -0.22 -8.31 -17.76
CA LYS A 53 0.82 -8.93 -18.60
C LYS A 53 0.74 -8.43 -20.05
N THR A 54 1.00 -7.14 -20.26
CA THR A 54 1.04 -6.50 -21.59
C THR A 54 2.47 -6.12 -21.98
N ILE A 55 2.66 -5.28 -23.01
CA ILE A 55 3.97 -4.83 -23.52
C ILE A 55 4.89 -4.29 -22.41
N CYS A 56 4.33 -3.63 -21.40
CA CYS A 56 5.12 -3.09 -20.30
C CYS A 56 5.51 -4.13 -19.23
N PHE A 57 5.02 -5.36 -19.29
CA PHE A 57 5.30 -6.39 -18.29
C PHE A 57 6.76 -6.87 -18.36
N SER A 58 7.38 -7.13 -17.21
CA SER A 58 8.70 -7.78 -17.14
C SER A 58 8.52 -9.22 -16.65
N LYS A 59 9.35 -10.15 -17.12
CA LYS A 59 9.42 -11.50 -16.55
C LYS A 59 10.34 -11.58 -15.34
N SER A 60 11.15 -10.54 -15.09
CA SER A 60 12.11 -10.49 -14.00
C SER A 60 11.51 -9.82 -12.77
N GLU A 61 11.48 -10.55 -11.64
CA GLU A 61 11.07 -10.04 -10.33
C GLU A 61 11.94 -8.85 -9.89
N LYS A 62 13.26 -8.94 -10.07
CA LYS A 62 14.20 -7.84 -9.80
C LYS A 62 13.81 -6.54 -10.50
N MET A 63 13.30 -6.61 -11.72
CA MET A 63 12.83 -5.41 -12.44
C MET A 63 11.55 -4.83 -11.82
N HIS A 64 10.68 -5.66 -11.27
CA HIS A 64 9.51 -5.19 -10.52
C HIS A 64 9.95 -4.50 -9.23
N ASP A 65 10.86 -5.09 -8.47
CA ASP A 65 11.38 -4.53 -7.22
C ASP A 65 12.05 -3.17 -7.44
N VAL A 66 12.90 -3.06 -8.47
CA VAL A 66 13.57 -1.80 -8.81
C VAL A 66 12.53 -0.73 -9.17
N VAL A 67 11.54 -1.04 -10.02
CA VAL A 67 10.54 -0.04 -10.42
C VAL A 67 9.67 0.39 -9.24
N ILE A 68 9.29 -0.54 -8.37
CA ILE A 68 8.53 -0.23 -7.14
C ILE A 68 9.37 0.64 -6.21
N GLY A 69 10.63 0.27 -5.96
CA GLY A 69 11.54 1.02 -5.09
C GLY A 69 11.81 2.43 -5.61
N LEU A 70 12.09 2.59 -6.91
CA LEU A 70 12.28 3.89 -7.54
C LEU A 70 11.02 4.76 -7.46
N PHE A 71 9.84 4.15 -7.67
CA PHE A 71 8.57 4.85 -7.53
C PHE A 71 8.38 5.37 -6.10
N ILE A 72 8.52 4.50 -5.09
CA ILE A 72 8.35 4.87 -3.68
C ILE A 72 9.35 5.97 -3.27
N ASN A 73 10.64 5.80 -3.62
CA ASN A 73 11.67 6.79 -3.31
C ASN A 73 11.34 8.17 -3.87
N LYS A 74 10.87 8.23 -5.12
CA LYS A 74 10.51 9.50 -5.76
C LYS A 74 9.20 10.09 -5.25
N PHE A 75 8.15 9.28 -5.08
CA PHE A 75 6.80 9.78 -4.79
C PHE A 75 6.49 9.94 -3.31
N GLU A 76 7.01 9.07 -2.44
CA GLU A 76 6.74 9.14 -1.00
C GLU A 76 7.86 9.86 -0.24
N PHE A 77 9.11 9.74 -0.70
CA PHE A 77 10.28 10.29 0.00
C PHE A 77 10.93 11.48 -0.69
N GLY A 78 10.48 11.87 -1.89
CA GLY A 78 11.03 13.00 -2.65
C GLY A 78 12.52 12.86 -2.98
N LYS A 79 13.06 11.64 -2.93
CA LYS A 79 14.47 11.39 -3.23
C LYS A 79 14.69 11.51 -4.73
N ALA A 80 15.70 12.29 -5.13
CA ALA A 80 16.21 12.26 -6.48
C ALA A 80 16.73 10.83 -6.77
N ILE A 81 16.36 10.31 -7.94
CA ILE A 81 16.86 9.04 -8.48
C ILE A 81 18.16 9.33 -9.21
#